data_AF-A0A2E3W3E0-F1
#
_entry.id   AF-A0A2E3W3E0-F1
#
_cell.length_a   1.000
_cell.length_b   1.000
_cell.length_c   1.000
_cell.angle_alpha   90.00
_cell.angle_beta   90.00
_cell.angle_gamma   90.00
#
_symmetry.space_group_name_H-M   'P 1'
#
loop_
_entity.id
_entity.type
_entity.pdbx_description
1 polymer ?
#
loop_
_entity_poly.entity_id
_entity_poly.type
_entity_poly.pdbx_seq_one_letter_code
_entity_poly.pdbx_strand_id
1 'polypeptide(L)'
;MFKLFGMFILISIASGSSQEAQEEAVDFTTLDSRIDATYQRGPYLIYDCVEMRWICTGRAEFDVCAERRDTSLAMKDNELGCAPFTNFRSRKKCHKKQLEMINRASFPRFCFHPEYKERNKDFWQSK
;
A
#
# COMPACT_ATOMS: atom_id res chain seq x y z
N MET A 1 68.58 -32.73 5.25
CA MET A 1 68.16 -31.61 4.39
C MET A 1 66.72 -31.86 3.93
N PHE A 2 65.90 -30.81 3.98
CA PHE A 2 64.46 -30.65 3.71
C PHE A 2 63.80 -31.68 2.77
N LYS A 3 62.76 -32.43 3.21
CA LYS A 3 61.31 -32.10 3.25
C LYS A 3 60.75 -31.54 1.93
N LEU A 4 59.87 -32.32 1.27
CA LEU A 4 58.66 -31.83 0.60
C LEU A 4 57.74 -33.00 0.21
N PHE A 5 56.85 -33.36 1.14
CA PHE A 5 55.61 -34.09 0.86
C PHE A 5 54.62 -33.07 0.29
N GLY A 6 54.33 -33.14 -1.00
CA GLY A 6 53.32 -32.32 -1.67
C GLY A 6 51.92 -32.89 -1.47
N MET A 7 51.33 -32.67 -0.29
CA MET A 7 49.93 -32.97 -0.04
C MET A 7 49.10 -31.74 -0.46
N PHE A 8 48.49 -31.80 -1.65
CA PHE A 8 47.50 -30.84 -2.10
C PHE A 8 46.24 -31.01 -1.24
N ILE A 9 46.09 -30.18 -0.21
CA ILE A 9 44.84 -30.03 0.53
C ILE A 9 43.90 -29.19 -0.33
N LEU A 10 42.90 -29.85 -0.93
CA LEU A 10 41.73 -29.18 -1.50
C LEU A 10 40.94 -28.57 -0.34
N ILE A 11 41.15 -27.28 -0.08
CA ILE A 11 40.30 -26.49 0.81
C ILE A 11 38.98 -26.26 0.07
N SER A 12 38.00 -27.11 0.31
CA SER A 12 36.61 -26.84 -0.03
C SER A 12 36.13 -25.67 0.83
N ILE A 13 36.08 -24.48 0.26
CA ILE A 13 35.42 -23.31 0.85
C ILE A 13 33.91 -23.57 0.77
N ALA A 14 33.37 -24.32 1.73
CA ALA A 14 31.94 -24.35 2.00
C ALA A 14 31.64 -23.29 3.08
N SER A 15 31.63 -22.02 2.68
CA SER A 15 31.16 -20.92 3.54
C SER A 15 30.43 -19.90 2.70
N GLY A 16 29.11 -20.01 2.69
CA GLY A 16 28.22 -19.08 2.01
C GLY A 16 26.75 -19.42 2.18
N SER A 17 26.35 -20.06 3.29
CA SER A 17 24.96 -19.90 3.72
C SER A 17 24.82 -18.46 4.16
N SER A 18 24.22 -17.65 3.29
CA SER A 18 23.63 -16.38 3.66
C SER A 18 22.63 -16.68 4.78
N GLN A 19 23.08 -16.54 6.01
CA GLN A 19 22.19 -16.32 7.14
C GLN A 19 21.46 -15.02 6.82
N GLU A 20 20.30 -15.14 6.18
CA GLU A 20 19.23 -14.18 6.40
C GLU A 20 18.87 -14.30 7.88
N ALA A 21 19.68 -13.68 8.72
CA ALA A 21 19.24 -13.22 10.01
C ALA A 21 18.12 -12.22 9.70
N GLN A 22 16.90 -12.73 9.59
CA GLN A 22 15.72 -11.95 9.88
C GLN A 22 15.85 -11.56 11.34
N GLU A 23 16.55 -10.45 11.57
CA GLU A 23 16.17 -9.54 12.63
C GLU A 23 14.70 -9.19 12.36
N GLU A 24 13.78 -10.01 12.89
CA GLU A 24 12.43 -9.54 13.19
C GLU A 24 12.61 -8.49 14.28
N ALA A 25 13.03 -7.30 13.86
CA ALA A 25 12.77 -6.09 14.61
C ALA A 25 11.28 -6.14 14.94
N VAL A 26 10.97 -6.27 16.23
CA VAL A 26 9.59 -6.21 16.72
C VAL A 26 9.03 -4.90 16.22
N ASP A 27 8.20 -5.00 15.19
CA ASP A 27 7.57 -3.86 14.54
C ASP A 27 6.53 -3.32 15.51
N PHE A 28 6.92 -2.35 16.33
CA PHE A 28 6.02 -1.67 17.28
C PHE A 28 4.77 -1.08 16.60
N THR A 29 4.73 -0.96 15.26
CA THR A 29 3.52 -0.56 14.53
C THR A 29 2.43 -1.64 14.49
N THR A 30 2.73 -2.86 14.93
CA THR A 30 1.75 -3.96 15.03
C THR A 30 0.92 -3.97 16.30
N LEU A 31 1.33 -3.24 17.35
CA LEU A 31 0.61 -3.18 18.63
C LEU A 31 -0.64 -2.28 18.57
N ASP A 32 -0.57 -1.18 17.81
CA ASP A 32 -1.74 -0.34 17.58
C ASP A 32 -2.52 -0.87 16.38
N SER A 33 -3.77 -1.29 16.59
CA SER A 33 -4.65 -1.66 15.48
C SER A 33 -5.17 -0.44 14.73
N ARG A 34 -5.02 0.78 15.27
CA ARG A 34 -5.52 2.02 14.69
C ARG A 34 -4.41 2.80 14.00
N ILE A 35 -4.74 3.33 12.83
CA ILE A 35 -3.91 4.30 12.11
C ILE A 35 -4.13 5.68 12.74
N ASP A 36 -5.40 6.03 13.00
CA ASP A 36 -5.83 7.24 13.68
C ASP A 36 -7.26 7.08 14.26
N ALA A 37 -7.91 8.21 14.58
CA ALA A 37 -9.29 8.22 15.09
C ALA A 37 -10.33 7.72 14.07
N THR A 38 -9.97 7.62 12.79
CA THR A 38 -10.86 7.27 11.69
C THR A 38 -10.61 5.86 11.15
N TYR A 39 -9.36 5.42 11.09
CA TYR A 39 -8.99 4.18 10.38
C TYR A 39 -8.34 3.13 11.27
N GLN A 40 -8.77 1.87 11.11
CA GLN A 40 -8.09 0.69 11.64
C GLN A 40 -7.21 0.04 10.57
N ARG A 41 -6.04 -0.47 10.93
CA ARG A 41 -5.15 -1.22 10.02
C ARG A 41 -5.83 -2.50 9.55
N GLY A 42 -5.89 -2.70 8.23
CA GLY A 42 -6.43 -3.93 7.66
C GLY A 42 -5.97 -4.18 6.23
N PRO A 43 -6.44 -5.28 5.61
CA PRO A 43 -6.02 -5.66 4.26
C PRO A 43 -6.88 -5.02 3.15
N TYR A 44 -7.65 -3.96 3.43
CA TYR A 44 -8.53 -3.31 2.45
C TYR A 44 -7.96 -1.96 2.05
N LEU A 45 -7.66 -1.76 0.78
CA LEU A 45 -7.09 -0.51 0.28
C LEU A 45 -8.21 0.43 -0.18
N ILE A 46 -8.20 1.63 0.38
CA ILE A 46 -9.01 2.76 -0.06
C ILE A 46 -8.11 3.94 -0.42
N TYR A 47 -8.67 4.90 -1.14
CA TYR A 47 -8.16 6.25 -1.18
C TYR A 47 -9.13 7.19 -0.47
N ASP A 48 -8.63 7.92 0.52
CA ASP A 48 -9.36 9.01 1.16
C ASP A 48 -9.21 10.25 0.29
N CYS A 49 -10.31 10.70 -0.31
CA CYS A 49 -10.31 11.83 -1.22
C CYS A 49 -10.33 13.18 -0.50
N VAL A 50 -10.69 13.20 0.80
CA VAL A 50 -10.67 14.39 1.63
C VAL A 50 -9.25 14.64 2.14
N GLU A 51 -8.63 13.61 2.72
CA GLU A 51 -7.25 13.68 3.23
C GLU A 51 -6.18 13.39 2.16
N MET A 52 -6.60 13.12 0.92
CA MET A 52 -5.76 12.87 -0.26
C MET A 52 -4.68 11.79 -0.06
N ARG A 53 -5.02 10.67 0.59
CA ARG A 53 -4.04 9.61 0.92
C ARG A 53 -4.56 8.20 0.66
N TRP A 54 -3.62 7.32 0.30
CA TRP A 54 -3.87 5.88 0.23
C TRP A 54 -3.79 5.27 1.62
N ILE A 55 -4.77 4.42 1.98
CA ILE A 55 -4.87 3.83 3.32
C ILE A 55 -5.27 2.36 3.23
N CYS A 56 -4.48 1.50 3.87
CA CYS A 56 -4.85 0.11 4.15
C CYS A 56 -5.67 0.03 5.43
N THR A 57 -6.98 -0.09 5.29
CA THR A 57 -7.95 -0.08 6.37
C THR A 57 -8.59 -1.45 6.64
N GLY A 58 -9.36 -1.54 7.73
CA GLY A 58 -10.26 -2.65 8.04
C GLY A 58 -11.45 -2.75 7.09
N ARG A 59 -12.23 -3.83 7.24
CA ARG A 59 -13.40 -4.07 6.39
C ARG A 59 -14.50 -3.02 6.61
N ALA A 60 -14.74 -2.64 7.87
CA ALA A 60 -15.81 -1.71 8.21
C ALA A 60 -15.63 -0.36 7.50
N GLU A 61 -14.42 0.20 7.51
CA GLU A 61 -14.14 1.47 6.83
C GLU A 61 -14.16 1.33 5.31
N PHE A 62 -13.79 0.18 4.76
CA PHE A 62 -13.91 -0.11 3.33
C PHE A 62 -15.38 -0.12 2.88
N ASP A 63 -16.24 -0.80 3.64
CA ASP A 63 -17.67 -0.91 3.34
C ASP A 63 -18.36 0.47 3.50
N VAL A 64 -18.04 1.21 4.57
CA VAL A 64 -18.50 2.60 4.75
C VAL A 64 -18.02 3.51 3.61
N CYS A 65 -16.80 3.30 3.12
CA CYS A 65 -16.30 4.07 2.00
C CYS A 65 -17.10 3.80 0.71
N ALA A 66 -17.43 2.54 0.42
CA ALA A 66 -18.26 2.19 -0.72
C ALA A 66 -19.66 2.85 -0.62
N GLU A 67 -20.32 2.72 0.53
CA GLU A 67 -21.65 3.30 0.76
C GLU A 67 -21.66 4.83 0.62
N ARG A 68 -20.68 5.52 1.23
CA ARG A 68 -20.56 6.98 1.13
C ARG A 68 -20.32 7.42 -0.31
N ARG A 69 -19.46 6.69 -1.04
CA ARG A 69 -19.19 6.97 -2.44
C ARG A 69 -20.44 6.82 -3.29
N ASP A 70 -21.18 5.73 -3.11
CA ASP A 70 -22.43 5.47 -3.86
C ASP A 70 -23.48 6.53 -3.56
N THR A 71 -23.57 6.98 -2.30
CA THR A 71 -24.44 8.08 -1.89
C THR A 71 -24.05 9.39 -2.58
N SER A 72 -22.77 9.78 -2.55
CA SER A 72 -22.29 11.00 -3.24
C SER A 72 -22.47 10.95 -4.74
N LEU A 73 -22.34 9.76 -5.35
CA LEU A 73 -22.65 9.56 -6.77
C LEU A 73 -24.15 9.76 -7.04
N ALA A 74 -25.04 9.21 -6.20
CA ALA A 74 -26.48 9.39 -6.34
C ALA A 74 -26.90 10.86 -6.15
N MET A 75 -26.25 11.58 -5.23
CA MET A 75 -26.49 13.00 -4.93
C MET A 75 -25.84 13.96 -5.94
N LYS A 76 -25.02 13.45 -6.86
CA LYS A 76 -24.26 14.22 -7.86
C LYS A 76 -23.29 15.24 -7.24
N ASP A 77 -22.70 14.91 -6.09
CA ASP A 77 -21.64 15.72 -5.49
C ASP A 77 -20.47 15.83 -6.48
N ASN A 78 -19.90 17.02 -6.67
CA ASN A 78 -18.77 17.17 -7.61
C ASN A 78 -17.53 16.39 -7.14
N GLU A 79 -17.27 16.42 -5.84
CA GLU A 79 -16.18 15.74 -5.16
C GLU A 79 -16.73 14.56 -4.36
N LEU A 80 -16.04 13.43 -4.43
CA LEU A 80 -16.41 12.20 -3.75
C LEU A 80 -15.54 12.05 -2.50
N GLY A 81 -16.10 11.64 -1.37
CA GLY A 81 -15.36 11.58 -0.11
C GLY A 81 -14.28 10.50 -0.05
N CYS A 82 -14.45 9.39 -0.76
CA CYS A 82 -13.43 8.34 -0.83
C CYS A 82 -13.62 7.43 -2.05
N ALA A 83 -12.65 6.54 -2.28
CA ALA A 83 -12.70 5.52 -3.30
C ALA A 83 -12.24 4.16 -2.76
N PRO A 84 -13.13 3.15 -2.70
CA PRO A 84 -12.71 1.78 -2.42
C PRO A 84 -11.93 1.26 -3.63
N PHE A 85 -10.73 0.70 -3.40
CA PHE A 85 -9.86 0.25 -4.50
C PHE A 85 -9.84 -1.27 -4.61
N THR A 86 -9.37 -1.98 -3.59
CA THR A 86 -9.34 -3.45 -3.58
C THR A 86 -9.10 -4.02 -2.19
N ASN A 87 -9.16 -5.34 -2.04
CA ASN A 87 -8.75 -6.04 -0.82
C ASN A 87 -7.64 -7.06 -1.10
N PHE A 88 -6.91 -7.41 -0.06
CA PHE A 88 -5.77 -8.32 -0.11
C PHE A 88 -5.93 -9.48 0.85
N ARG A 89 -5.18 -10.56 0.61
CA ARG A 89 -5.13 -11.69 1.54
C ARG A 89 -4.43 -11.37 2.86
N SER A 90 -3.61 -10.31 2.92
CA SER A 90 -2.88 -9.94 4.12
C SER A 90 -2.58 -8.44 4.19
N ARG A 91 -2.42 -7.93 5.41
CA ARG A 91 -2.03 -6.53 5.68
C ARG A 91 -0.70 -6.18 4.99
N LYS A 92 0.28 -7.08 5.02
CA LYS A 92 1.59 -6.90 4.36
C LYS A 92 1.46 -6.65 2.85
N LYS A 93 0.57 -7.38 2.16
CA LYS A 93 0.32 -7.18 0.73
C LYS A 93 -0.37 -5.85 0.45
N CYS A 94 -1.35 -5.49 1.28
CA CYS A 94 -1.99 -4.19 1.17
C CYS A 94 -0.97 -3.06 1.34
N HIS A 95 -0.16 -3.10 2.40
CA HIS A 95 0.81 -2.05 2.71
C HIS A 95 1.85 -1.89 1.57
N LYS A 96 2.36 -3.01 1.03
CA LYS A 96 3.21 -2.95 -0.17
C LYS A 96 2.51 -2.19 -1.30
N LYS A 97 1.23 -2.48 -1.56
CA LYS A 97 0.48 -1.77 -2.59
C LYS A 97 0.24 -0.30 -2.25
N GLN A 98 -0.08 0.02 -1.00
CA GLN A 98 -0.25 1.39 -0.53
C GLN A 98 1.02 2.23 -0.82
N LEU A 99 2.20 1.70 -0.49
CA LEU A 99 3.48 2.36 -0.78
C LEU A 99 3.71 2.54 -2.29
N GLU A 100 3.41 1.52 -3.10
CA GLU A 100 3.46 1.65 -4.56
C GLU A 100 2.56 2.77 -5.08
N MET A 101 1.35 2.90 -4.53
CA MET A 101 0.38 3.92 -4.97
C MET A 101 0.77 5.33 -4.51
N ILE A 102 1.34 5.47 -3.30
CA ILE A 102 1.91 6.74 -2.81
C ILE A 102 3.04 7.18 -3.74
N ASN A 103 3.96 6.27 -4.09
CA ASN A 103 5.13 6.60 -4.92
C ASN A 103 4.79 6.91 -6.38
N ARG A 104 3.61 6.51 -6.87
CA ARG A 104 3.16 6.86 -8.24
C ARG A 104 2.78 8.33 -8.40
N ALA A 105 2.56 9.07 -7.31
CA ALA A 105 2.27 10.51 -7.29
C ALA A 105 1.18 10.96 -8.31
N SER A 106 0.20 10.10 -8.60
CA SER A 106 -0.86 10.40 -9.56
C SER A 106 -2.01 11.15 -8.90
N PHE A 107 -2.49 12.23 -9.53
CA PHE A 107 -3.70 12.91 -9.09
C PHE A 107 -4.94 12.01 -9.30
N PRO A 108 -5.71 11.69 -8.25
CA PRO A 108 -6.76 10.69 -8.33
C PRO A 108 -8.04 11.25 -8.92
N ARG A 109 -8.15 11.20 -10.25
CA ARG A 109 -9.37 11.60 -10.99
C ARG A 109 -10.63 10.81 -10.58
N PHE A 110 -10.48 9.72 -9.85
CA PHE A 110 -11.61 8.97 -9.30
C PHE A 110 -12.25 9.64 -8.06
N CYS A 111 -11.66 10.71 -7.52
CA CYS A 111 -12.25 11.55 -6.47
C CYS A 111 -13.29 12.56 -6.99
N PHE A 112 -13.53 12.59 -8.29
CA PHE A 112 -14.50 13.48 -8.91
C PHE A 112 -15.62 12.70 -9.57
N HIS A 113 -16.83 13.23 -9.47
CA HIS A 113 -18.00 12.68 -10.14
C HIS A 113 -17.80 12.62 -11.66
N PRO A 114 -18.25 11.56 -12.34
CA PRO A 114 -18.12 11.44 -13.80
C PRO A 114 -18.67 12.66 -14.55
N GLU A 115 -19.86 13.14 -14.19
CA GLU A 115 -20.45 14.33 -14.81
C GLU A 115 -19.60 15.60 -14.58
N TYR A 116 -19.03 15.79 -13.39
CA TYR A 116 -18.16 16.93 -13.11
C TYR A 116 -16.89 16.89 -13.96
N LYS A 117 -16.30 15.70 -14.12
CA LYS A 117 -15.13 15.51 -14.99
C LYS A 117 -15.42 15.81 -16.45
N GLU A 118 -16.58 15.40 -16.94
CA GLU A 118 -16.96 15.64 -18.33
C GLU A 118 -17.17 17.13 -18.60
N ARG A 119 -17.89 17.84 -17.71
CA ARG A 119 -18.08 19.29 -17.82
C ARG A 119 -16.78 20.08 -17.77
N ASN A 120 -15.76 19.55 -17.10
CA ASN A 120 -14.46 20.21 -16.92
C ASN A 120 -13.32 19.49 -17.65
N LYS A 121 -13.61 18.75 -18.73
CA LYS A 121 -12.61 17.91 -19.42
C LYS A 121 -11.36 18.66 -19.87
N ASP A 122 -11.50 19.92 -20.27
CA ASP A 122 -10.40 20.75 -20.76
C ASP A 122 -9.37 21.06 -19.65
N PHE A 123 -9.82 21.26 -18.41
CA PHE A 123 -8.95 21.41 -17.24
C PHE A 123 -8.12 20.14 -16.98
N TRP A 124 -8.67 18.96 -17.27
CA TRP A 124 -8.01 17.69 -17.02
C TRP A 124 -7.08 17.23 -18.13
N GLN A 125 -7.11 17.86 -19.32
CA GLN A 125 -6.21 17.56 -20.43
C GLN A 125 -4.88 18.33 -20.34
N SER A 126 -4.84 19.39 -19.53
CA SER A 126 -3.66 20.26 -19.36
C SER A 126 -2.78 19.90 -18.14
N LYS A 127 -3.14 18.84 -17.40
CA LYS A 127 -2.41 18.31 -16.24
C LYS A 127 -1.97 16.88 -16.48
#